data_AF-A0A3R7LW79-F1
#
_entry.id   AF-A0A3R7LW79-F1
#
_cell.length_a   1.000
_cell.length_b   1.000
_cell.length_c   1.000
_cell.angle_alpha   90.00
_cell.angle_beta   90.00
_cell.angle_gamma   90.00
#
_symmetry.space_group_name_H-M   'P 1'
#
loop_
_entity.id
_entity.type
_entity.pdbx_description
1 polymer ?
#
loop_
_entity_poly.entity_id
_entity_poly.type
_entity_poly.pdbx_seq_one_letter_code
_entity_poly.pdbx_strand_id
1 'polypeptide(L)'
;MKRHGVDGDLDPAHPALCFHREVLTFLKWAAIRRDFLEALQASPRLHFLEPRKLWRHSQEALGKWVLSQVARDTRSGTEEPAASPSFLPTRATLSGGTYDEQLIRDISLKCEDSGSAEVVAEVKALLARFNLSQRCEDAAAAVLRELSSTSPSMYCVPSLRIIDAAEERSRTASQRRVQGSVAEISAQWPKHARHSCPPVSLPLLAYKKLEMCYTHFSETAEAKRYPRLDHDSRFLLRAAAVALRYEGCLATGSLQLCADTRLKQHLHAAGYHVMDLCASPINAYMGSPKAGSHSTLGEDGCEDEGSGKEASALEAENTPNHFCSAFPDTDCYFGSLGSALQFDVEAAYNSLEVNPEKKPLLLTLDVPYDEDICERLFSRLVRDMQCAEGKMAMQQGKPSPPPYIADYVLVLPLWWDVPMQRRKRLFGVAGGAPPSSEEEEQKLLDAVVKERSAILHCGYIVPYEWPQHLAKAAGKSWVCFDGVFLGDSYKYFCTATNKWLQGVTAAEVIGLSQPRADADGGHWLETQLAAFYGGQ
;
A
#
# COMPACT_ATOMS: atom_id res chain seq x y z
N MET A 1 -36.09 -39.69 6.67
CA MET A 1 -34.99 -39.05 7.44
C MET A 1 -33.90 -38.67 6.45
N LYS A 2 -33.76 -37.36 6.16
CA LYS A 2 -32.63 -36.83 5.37
C LYS A 2 -31.37 -36.96 6.22
N ARG A 3 -30.33 -37.59 5.70
CA ARG A 3 -28.99 -37.55 6.32
C ARG A 3 -28.58 -36.08 6.38
N HIS A 4 -28.43 -35.53 7.59
CA HIS A 4 -27.74 -34.24 7.75
C HIS A 4 -26.33 -34.42 7.19
N GLY A 5 -26.04 -33.66 6.14
CA GLY A 5 -24.81 -33.75 5.38
C GLY A 5 -23.60 -33.44 6.26
N VAL A 6 -22.49 -34.06 5.89
CA VAL A 6 -21.17 -34.01 6.52
C VAL A 6 -20.49 -32.65 6.32
N ASP A 7 -21.12 -31.71 5.63
CA ASP A 7 -20.62 -30.36 5.40
C ASP A 7 -21.26 -29.41 6.41
N GLY A 8 -20.47 -28.90 7.37
CA GLY A 8 -20.93 -27.80 8.21
C GLY A 8 -21.25 -26.60 7.30
N ASP A 9 -22.30 -25.85 7.60
CA ASP A 9 -22.70 -24.69 6.80
C ASP A 9 -21.51 -23.77 6.58
N LEU A 10 -21.04 -23.68 5.33
CA LEU A 10 -19.94 -22.80 4.97
C LEU A 10 -20.47 -21.38 4.93
N ASP A 11 -20.16 -20.64 5.99
CA ASP A 11 -20.49 -19.23 6.04
C ASP A 11 -19.66 -18.44 5.00
N PRO A 12 -20.08 -17.21 4.63
CA PRO A 12 -19.39 -16.38 3.63
C PRO A 12 -17.91 -16.09 3.94
N ALA A 13 -17.49 -16.20 5.19
CA ALA A 13 -16.13 -15.99 5.66
C ALA A 13 -15.33 -17.29 5.77
N HIS A 14 -15.85 -18.46 5.35
CA HIS A 14 -15.12 -19.71 5.44
C HIS A 14 -13.83 -19.69 4.56
N PRO A 15 -12.63 -20.05 5.08
CA PRO A 15 -11.36 -19.90 4.37
C PRO A 15 -11.34 -20.52 2.96
N ALA A 16 -11.91 -21.72 2.80
CA ALA A 16 -11.99 -22.40 1.51
C ALA A 16 -12.85 -21.64 0.47
N LEU A 17 -13.96 -21.05 0.92
CA LEU A 17 -14.85 -20.25 0.08
C LEU A 17 -14.15 -18.95 -0.33
N CYS A 18 -13.50 -18.27 0.62
CA CYS A 18 -12.75 -17.05 0.35
C CYS A 18 -11.64 -17.28 -0.66
N PHE A 19 -10.81 -18.32 -0.49
CA PHE A 19 -9.75 -18.65 -1.45
C PHE A 19 -10.31 -18.96 -2.84
N HIS A 20 -11.35 -19.80 -2.91
CA HIS A 20 -11.97 -20.13 -4.20
C HIS A 20 -12.55 -18.89 -4.90
N ARG A 21 -13.20 -17.99 -4.16
CA ARG A 21 -13.64 -16.69 -4.66
C ARG A 21 -12.48 -15.88 -5.24
N GLU A 22 -11.33 -15.80 -4.56
CA GLU A 22 -10.17 -15.07 -5.09
C GLU A 22 -9.61 -15.70 -6.37
N VAL A 23 -9.62 -17.02 -6.50
CA VAL A 23 -9.25 -17.71 -7.76
C VAL A 23 -10.17 -17.27 -8.90
N LEU A 24 -11.49 -17.30 -8.67
CA LEU A 24 -12.46 -16.89 -9.69
C LEU A 24 -12.31 -15.41 -10.05
N THR A 25 -12.19 -14.54 -9.05
CA THR A 25 -11.93 -13.11 -9.23
C THR A 25 -10.68 -12.87 -10.05
N PHE A 26 -9.58 -13.55 -9.74
CA PHE A 26 -8.33 -13.40 -10.48
C PHE A 26 -8.47 -13.83 -11.94
N LEU A 27 -9.16 -14.95 -12.21
CA LEU A 27 -9.41 -15.39 -13.59
C LEU A 27 -10.25 -14.38 -14.39
N LYS A 28 -11.31 -13.82 -13.80
CA LYS A 28 -12.12 -12.79 -14.47
C LYS A 28 -11.33 -11.50 -14.69
N TRP A 29 -10.55 -11.07 -13.70
CA TRP A 29 -9.74 -9.87 -13.80
C TRP A 29 -8.59 -10.02 -14.81
N ALA A 30 -7.94 -11.18 -14.86
CA ALA A 30 -6.92 -11.47 -15.87
C ALA A 30 -7.49 -11.42 -17.29
N ALA A 31 -8.74 -11.86 -17.49
CA ALA A 31 -9.43 -11.70 -18.78
C ALA A 31 -9.68 -10.22 -19.11
N ILE A 32 -10.19 -9.42 -18.15
CA ILE A 32 -10.38 -7.97 -18.34
C ILE A 32 -9.07 -7.28 -18.71
N ARG A 33 -7.97 -7.59 -18.01
CA ARG A 33 -6.64 -7.04 -18.28
C ARG A 33 -6.13 -7.35 -19.69
N ARG A 34 -6.31 -8.60 -20.14
CA ARG A 34 -5.92 -9.02 -21.49
C ARG A 34 -6.76 -8.27 -22.54
N ASP A 35 -8.08 -8.26 -22.38
CA ASP A 35 -8.99 -7.56 -23.29
C ASP A 35 -8.69 -6.05 -23.34
N PHE A 36 -8.31 -5.44 -22.21
CA PHE A 36 -7.94 -4.03 -22.14
C PHE A 36 -6.62 -3.75 -22.88
N LEU A 37 -5.61 -4.61 -22.69
CA LEU A 37 -4.35 -4.52 -23.42
C LEU A 37 -4.58 -4.65 -24.93
N GLU A 38 -5.41 -5.60 -25.35
CA GLU A 38 -5.79 -5.77 -26.76
C GLU A 38 -6.50 -4.52 -27.31
N ALA A 39 -7.41 -3.91 -26.53
CA ALA A 39 -8.08 -2.68 -26.92
C ALA A 39 -7.10 -1.51 -27.09
N LEU A 40 -6.11 -1.37 -26.19
CA LEU A 40 -5.05 -0.36 -26.30
C LEU A 40 -4.18 -0.59 -27.55
N GLN A 41 -3.79 -1.83 -27.81
CA GLN A 41 -2.95 -2.19 -28.98
C GLN A 41 -3.68 -2.04 -30.31
N ALA A 42 -4.99 -2.26 -30.32
CA ALA A 42 -5.82 -2.14 -31.53
C ALA A 42 -6.19 -0.69 -31.87
N SER A 43 -5.93 0.28 -30.97
CA SER A 43 -6.25 1.67 -31.24
C SER A 43 -5.24 2.29 -32.22
N PRO A 44 -5.67 2.68 -33.44
CA PRO A 44 -4.75 3.12 -34.49
C PRO A 44 -4.15 4.51 -34.23
N ARG A 45 -4.68 5.27 -33.26
CA ARG A 45 -4.27 6.64 -32.93
C ARG A 45 -3.47 6.74 -31.63
N LEU A 46 -3.30 5.63 -30.92
CA LEU A 46 -2.50 5.59 -29.70
C LEU A 46 -1.13 4.98 -30.02
N HIS A 47 -0.12 5.84 -30.11
CA HIS A 47 1.28 5.44 -30.20
C HIS A 47 1.91 5.57 -28.82
N PHE A 48 2.57 4.51 -28.35
CA PHE A 48 3.12 4.43 -27.00
C PHE A 48 4.63 4.60 -27.02
N LEU A 49 5.17 5.38 -26.08
CA LEU A 49 6.61 5.62 -25.91
C LEU A 49 7.39 4.31 -25.70
N GLU A 50 6.79 3.38 -24.95
CA GLU A 50 7.40 2.09 -24.61
C GLU A 50 6.45 0.92 -24.96
N PRO A 51 6.25 0.61 -26.25
CA PRO A 51 5.22 -0.34 -26.68
C PRO A 51 5.48 -1.76 -26.13
N ARG A 52 6.75 -2.13 -25.92
CA ARG A 52 7.15 -3.41 -25.32
C ARG A 52 6.80 -3.52 -23.83
N LYS A 53 6.55 -2.39 -23.15
CA LYS A 53 6.18 -2.31 -21.73
C LYS A 53 4.69 -1.99 -21.54
N LEU A 54 3.91 -1.86 -22.61
CA LEU A 54 2.49 -1.50 -22.54
C LEU A 54 1.69 -2.45 -21.64
N TRP A 55 1.99 -3.76 -21.69
CA TRP A 55 1.36 -4.75 -20.82
C TRP A 55 1.57 -4.46 -19.33
N ARG A 56 2.71 -3.89 -18.95
CA ARG A 56 3.03 -3.51 -17.57
C ARG A 56 2.30 -2.24 -17.21
N HIS A 57 2.38 -1.21 -18.06
CA HIS A 57 1.71 0.06 -17.82
C HIS A 57 0.19 -0.06 -17.72
N SER A 58 -0.43 -0.92 -18.55
CA SER A 58 -1.87 -1.17 -18.47
C SER A 58 -2.26 -1.88 -17.17
N GLN A 59 -1.44 -2.82 -16.69
CA GLN A 59 -1.69 -3.50 -15.41
C GLN A 59 -1.55 -2.55 -14.22
N GLU A 60 -0.52 -1.70 -14.23
CA GLU A 60 -0.31 -0.66 -13.22
C GLU A 60 -1.49 0.33 -13.17
N ALA A 61 -1.89 0.85 -14.33
CA ALA A 61 -2.99 1.81 -14.43
C ALA A 61 -4.34 1.21 -13.99
N LEU A 62 -4.65 -0.04 -14.39
CA LEU A 62 -5.85 -0.74 -13.94
C LEU A 62 -5.81 -1.05 -12.44
N GLY A 63 -4.64 -1.37 -11.88
CA GLY A 63 -4.47 -1.61 -10.44
C GLY A 63 -4.77 -0.35 -9.62
N LYS A 64 -4.22 0.80 -10.04
CA LYS A 64 -4.52 2.10 -9.43
C LYS A 64 -6.00 2.43 -9.53
N TRP A 65 -6.61 2.25 -10.70
CA TRP A 65 -8.04 2.47 -10.90
C TRP A 65 -8.90 1.69 -9.91
N VAL A 66 -8.57 0.42 -9.64
CA VAL A 66 -9.26 -0.38 -8.60
C VAL A 66 -9.09 0.26 -7.22
N LEU A 67 -7.88 0.68 -6.86
CA LEU A 67 -7.63 1.34 -5.57
C LEU A 67 -8.38 2.68 -5.44
N SER A 68 -8.46 3.50 -6.50
CA SER A 68 -9.24 4.75 -6.46
C SER A 68 -10.74 4.45 -6.29
N GLN A 69 -11.23 3.38 -6.92
CA GLN A 69 -12.62 2.95 -6.69
C GLN A 69 -12.85 2.49 -5.24
N VAL A 70 -11.91 1.73 -4.66
CA VAL A 70 -12.00 1.30 -3.25
C VAL A 70 -11.97 2.51 -2.30
N ALA A 71 -11.12 3.51 -2.58
CA ALA A 71 -11.09 4.77 -1.82
C ALA A 71 -12.39 5.60 -1.95
N ARG A 72 -13.19 5.32 -2.98
CA ARG A 72 -14.48 5.95 -3.26
C ARG A 72 -15.68 5.17 -2.72
N ASP A 73 -15.48 3.98 -2.15
CA ASP A 73 -16.59 3.17 -1.65
C ASP A 73 -17.41 3.96 -0.61
N THR A 74 -18.65 4.27 -0.97
CA THR A 74 -19.55 5.15 -0.21
C THR A 74 -20.37 4.43 0.85
N ARG A 75 -20.12 3.13 1.09
CA ARG A 75 -20.85 2.31 2.08
C ARG A 75 -20.62 2.70 3.55
N SER A 76 -19.92 3.80 3.81
CA SER A 76 -19.77 4.40 5.13
C SER A 76 -21.12 4.79 5.72
N GLY A 77 -21.69 3.95 6.60
CA GLY A 77 -22.90 4.28 7.36
C GLY A 77 -23.81 3.12 7.78
N THR A 78 -23.48 1.86 7.50
CA THR A 78 -24.25 0.71 8.03
C THR A 78 -23.40 -0.07 9.02
N GLU A 79 -23.94 -0.32 10.21
CA GLU A 79 -23.28 -0.90 11.40
C GLU A 79 -22.78 -2.34 11.25
N GLU A 80 -22.83 -2.93 10.06
CA GLU A 80 -22.24 -4.25 9.80
C GLU A 80 -20.87 -4.11 9.12
N PRO A 81 -19.83 -4.82 9.60
CA PRO A 81 -18.57 -4.90 8.87
C PRO A 81 -18.90 -5.48 7.49
N ALA A 82 -18.79 -4.66 6.45
CA ALA A 82 -19.18 -5.04 5.11
C ALA A 82 -18.45 -6.32 4.71
N ALA A 83 -19.17 -7.44 4.70
CA ALA A 83 -18.62 -8.77 4.46
C ALA A 83 -18.10 -8.98 3.02
N SER A 84 -17.97 -7.94 2.19
CA SER A 84 -17.30 -8.04 0.89
C SER A 84 -17.07 -6.69 0.20
N PRO A 85 -15.97 -5.98 0.46
CA PRO A 85 -15.27 -5.28 -0.61
C PRO A 85 -14.84 -6.34 -1.65
N SER A 86 -15.68 -6.52 -2.64
CA SER A 86 -15.30 -7.23 -3.86
C SER A 86 -14.16 -6.47 -4.52
N PHE A 87 -13.03 -7.14 -4.80
CA PHE A 87 -11.93 -6.55 -5.57
C PHE A 87 -12.41 -5.90 -6.88
N LEU A 88 -13.47 -6.47 -7.49
CA LEU A 88 -14.13 -5.91 -8.66
C LEU A 88 -15.09 -4.80 -8.22
N PRO A 89 -14.83 -3.52 -8.57
CA PRO A 89 -15.72 -2.42 -8.22
C PRO A 89 -17.06 -2.54 -8.97
N THR A 90 -18.16 -2.23 -8.31
CA THR A 90 -19.52 -2.28 -8.88
C THR A 90 -20.26 -0.96 -8.64
N ARG A 91 -21.34 -0.66 -9.38
CA ARG A 91 -22.17 0.53 -9.07
C ARG A 91 -22.84 0.46 -7.70
N ALA A 92 -23.02 -0.76 -7.16
CA ALA A 92 -23.52 -0.96 -5.80
C ALA A 92 -22.49 -0.56 -4.71
N THR A 93 -21.21 -0.41 -5.05
CA THR A 93 -20.16 0.17 -4.18
C THR A 93 -19.88 1.64 -4.53
N LEU A 94 -20.23 2.08 -5.75
CA LEU A 94 -19.89 3.38 -6.31
C LEU A 94 -21.15 4.15 -6.73
N SER A 95 -21.95 4.61 -5.77
CA SER A 95 -23.21 5.31 -6.04
C SER A 95 -23.04 6.61 -6.87
N GLY A 96 -21.85 7.22 -6.83
CA GLY A 96 -21.49 8.40 -7.61
C GLY A 96 -20.91 8.12 -9.01
N GLY A 97 -20.83 6.86 -9.44
CA GLY A 97 -20.15 6.46 -10.67
C GLY A 97 -18.66 6.15 -10.46
N THR A 98 -17.98 5.76 -11.54
CA THR A 98 -16.55 5.45 -11.53
C THR A 98 -15.69 6.70 -11.72
N TYR A 99 -14.48 6.67 -11.19
CA TYR A 99 -13.44 7.65 -11.45
C TYR A 99 -12.45 7.11 -12.47
N ASP A 100 -12.52 7.60 -13.70
CA ASP A 100 -11.69 7.12 -14.81
C ASP A 100 -10.55 8.10 -15.14
N GLU A 101 -10.55 9.28 -14.52
CA GLU A 101 -9.62 10.37 -14.75
C GLU A 101 -8.16 9.94 -14.52
N GLN A 102 -7.88 9.23 -13.42
CA GLN A 102 -6.53 8.69 -13.17
C GLN A 102 -6.12 7.66 -14.24
N LEU A 103 -7.05 6.81 -14.69
CA LEU A 103 -6.78 5.83 -15.74
C LEU A 103 -6.51 6.52 -17.09
N ILE A 104 -7.28 7.55 -17.44
CA ILE A 104 -7.06 8.38 -18.63
C ILE A 104 -5.66 9.01 -18.57
N ARG A 105 -5.32 9.60 -17.42
CA ARG A 105 -4.03 10.23 -17.16
C ARG A 105 -2.88 9.26 -17.32
N ASP A 106 -2.92 8.13 -16.61
CA ASP A 106 -1.86 7.12 -16.65
C ASP A 106 -1.62 6.58 -18.06
N ILE A 107 -2.67 6.32 -18.84
CA ILE A 107 -2.53 5.86 -20.23
C ILE A 107 -1.99 6.98 -21.13
N SER A 108 -2.54 8.19 -21.02
CA SER A 108 -2.12 9.33 -21.85
C SER A 108 -0.64 9.70 -21.65
N LEU A 109 -0.13 9.61 -20.43
CA LEU A 109 1.29 9.85 -20.10
C LEU A 109 2.25 8.84 -20.74
N LYS A 110 1.74 7.68 -21.21
CA LYS A 110 2.56 6.67 -21.91
C LYS A 110 2.51 6.82 -23.43
N CYS A 111 1.75 7.76 -23.95
CA CYS A 111 1.66 8.03 -25.39
C CYS A 111 2.76 9.00 -25.86
N GLU A 112 3.20 8.88 -27.11
CA GLU A 112 4.23 9.74 -27.73
C GLU A 112 3.80 11.22 -27.73
N ASP A 113 2.55 11.50 -28.09
CA ASP A 113 1.95 12.83 -28.06
C ASP A 113 1.08 13.05 -26.81
N SER A 114 1.63 12.79 -25.62
CA SER A 114 0.88 12.80 -24.35
C SER A 114 0.08 14.10 -24.10
N GLY A 115 0.56 15.26 -24.55
CA GLY A 115 -0.16 16.54 -24.41
C GLY A 115 -1.22 16.84 -25.48
N SER A 116 -1.41 15.97 -26.48
CA SER A 116 -2.38 16.21 -27.56
C SER A 116 -3.83 15.98 -27.09
N ALA A 117 -4.70 16.94 -27.36
CA ALA A 117 -6.14 16.81 -27.11
C ALA A 117 -6.76 15.62 -27.86
N GLU A 118 -6.18 15.24 -29.01
CA GLU A 118 -6.63 14.10 -29.81
C GLU A 118 -6.32 12.77 -29.13
N VAL A 119 -5.12 12.62 -28.57
CA VAL A 119 -4.72 11.43 -27.80
C VAL A 119 -5.63 11.26 -26.59
N VAL A 120 -5.83 12.32 -25.82
CA VAL A 120 -6.72 12.30 -24.65
C VAL A 120 -8.16 11.95 -25.05
N ALA A 121 -8.67 12.51 -26.15
CA ALA A 121 -10.00 12.20 -26.66
C ALA A 121 -10.12 10.73 -27.10
N GLU A 122 -9.10 10.17 -27.74
CA GLU A 122 -9.09 8.76 -28.13
C GLU A 122 -9.03 7.83 -26.91
N VAL A 123 -8.22 8.14 -25.89
CA VAL A 123 -8.20 7.37 -24.63
C VAL A 123 -9.57 7.39 -23.98
N LYS A 124 -10.22 8.56 -23.88
CA LYS A 124 -11.59 8.69 -23.35
C LYS A 124 -12.59 7.86 -24.16
N ALA A 125 -12.55 7.93 -25.48
CA ALA A 125 -13.43 7.16 -26.35
C ALA A 125 -13.18 5.65 -26.25
N LEU A 126 -11.92 5.22 -26.11
CA LEU A 126 -11.54 3.84 -25.86
C LEU A 126 -12.11 3.36 -24.53
N LEU A 127 -11.93 4.10 -23.43
CA LEU A 127 -12.43 3.71 -22.12
C LEU A 127 -13.96 3.65 -22.06
N ALA A 128 -14.64 4.62 -22.69
CA ALA A 128 -16.10 4.61 -22.81
C ALA A 128 -16.61 3.37 -23.57
N ARG A 129 -15.96 3.00 -24.68
CA ARG A 129 -16.27 1.78 -25.44
C ARG A 129 -15.93 0.51 -24.67
N PHE A 130 -14.80 0.50 -23.97
CA PHE A 130 -14.32 -0.65 -23.21
C PHE A 130 -15.25 -0.94 -22.01
N ASN A 131 -15.79 0.11 -21.40
CA ASN A 131 -16.77 0.07 -20.31
C ASN A 131 -16.32 -0.82 -19.15
N LEU A 132 -15.20 -0.42 -18.53
CA LEU A 132 -14.55 -1.17 -17.45
C LEU A 132 -15.51 -1.43 -16.27
N SER A 133 -16.34 -0.44 -15.93
CA SER A 133 -17.37 -0.57 -14.88
C SER A 133 -18.31 -1.75 -15.15
N GLN A 134 -18.94 -1.81 -16.34
CA GLN A 134 -19.87 -2.90 -16.67
C GLN A 134 -19.16 -4.25 -16.69
N ARG A 135 -17.92 -4.32 -17.22
CA ARG A 135 -17.13 -5.56 -17.21
C ARG A 135 -16.83 -6.05 -15.80
N CYS A 136 -16.56 -5.14 -14.86
CA CYS A 136 -16.36 -5.49 -13.45
C CYS A 136 -17.67 -5.99 -12.81
N GLU A 137 -18.81 -5.38 -13.13
CA GLU A 137 -20.13 -5.86 -12.67
C GLU A 137 -20.46 -7.25 -13.21
N ASP A 138 -20.26 -7.47 -14.51
CA ASP A 138 -20.51 -8.76 -15.15
C ASP A 138 -19.59 -9.84 -14.58
N ALA A 139 -18.33 -9.50 -14.33
CA ALA A 139 -17.35 -10.37 -13.68
C ALA A 139 -17.76 -10.70 -12.24
N ALA A 140 -18.14 -9.71 -11.43
CA ALA A 140 -18.57 -9.92 -10.05
C ALA A 140 -19.84 -10.79 -9.99
N ALA A 141 -20.82 -10.52 -10.86
CA ALA A 141 -22.02 -11.34 -10.99
C ALA A 141 -21.70 -12.77 -11.44
N ALA A 142 -20.75 -12.95 -12.36
CA ALA A 142 -20.30 -14.27 -12.79
C ALA A 142 -19.62 -15.04 -11.64
N VAL A 143 -18.76 -14.40 -10.86
CA VAL A 143 -18.14 -15.00 -9.66
C VAL A 143 -19.21 -15.44 -8.67
N LEU A 144 -20.18 -14.58 -8.35
CA LEU A 144 -21.25 -14.92 -7.42
C LEU A 144 -22.14 -16.07 -7.90
N ARG A 145 -22.48 -16.11 -9.20
CA ARG A 145 -23.23 -17.23 -9.81
C ARG A 145 -22.45 -18.55 -9.75
N GLU A 146 -21.14 -18.49 -10.00
CA GLU A 146 -20.29 -19.68 -9.95
C GLU A 146 -20.15 -20.17 -8.51
N LEU A 147 -19.95 -19.28 -7.53
CA LEU A 147 -19.90 -19.64 -6.12
C LEU A 147 -21.20 -20.25 -5.60
N SER A 148 -22.36 -19.71 -5.99
CA SER A 148 -23.66 -20.22 -5.53
C SER A 148 -24.04 -21.58 -6.13
N SER A 149 -23.46 -21.94 -7.27
CA SER A 149 -23.69 -23.23 -7.94
C SER A 149 -22.60 -24.27 -7.66
N THR A 150 -21.46 -23.85 -7.12
CA THR A 150 -20.32 -24.74 -6.85
C THR A 150 -20.45 -25.40 -5.49
N SER A 151 -20.48 -26.74 -5.49
CA SER A 151 -20.45 -27.52 -4.25
C SER A 151 -19.09 -27.39 -3.55
N PRO A 152 -19.01 -27.43 -2.21
CA PRO A 152 -17.75 -27.31 -1.47
C PRO A 152 -16.64 -28.27 -1.89
N SER A 153 -17.00 -29.50 -2.25
CA SER A 153 -16.07 -30.52 -2.76
C SER A 153 -15.40 -30.13 -4.08
N MET A 154 -15.91 -29.11 -4.76
CA MET A 154 -15.39 -28.58 -6.01
C MET A 154 -14.56 -27.31 -5.84
N TYR A 155 -14.41 -26.79 -4.61
CA TYR A 155 -13.58 -25.63 -4.35
C TYR A 155 -12.11 -25.92 -4.65
N CYS A 156 -11.42 -24.90 -5.15
CA CYS A 156 -9.98 -24.96 -5.36
C CYS A 156 -9.25 -25.08 -4.02
N VAL A 157 -8.13 -25.79 -4.02
CA VAL A 157 -7.22 -25.83 -2.87
C VAL A 157 -5.87 -25.22 -3.23
N PRO A 158 -5.24 -24.45 -2.33
CA PRO A 158 -3.94 -23.87 -2.58
C PRO A 158 -2.84 -24.94 -2.48
N SER A 159 -1.81 -24.78 -3.28
CA SER A 159 -0.59 -25.58 -3.23
C SER A 159 0.60 -24.65 -3.11
N LEU A 160 1.37 -24.83 -2.04
CA LEU A 160 2.61 -24.10 -1.80
C LEU A 160 3.80 -24.89 -2.36
N ARG A 161 4.67 -24.21 -3.11
CA ARG A 161 5.99 -24.69 -3.49
C ARG A 161 7.02 -23.68 -3.04
N ILE A 162 8.02 -24.12 -2.27
CA ILE A 162 9.16 -23.28 -1.90
C ILE A 162 10.27 -23.52 -2.93
N ILE A 163 10.74 -22.44 -3.55
CA ILE A 163 11.85 -22.45 -4.50
C ILE A 163 13.06 -21.83 -3.81
N ASP A 164 14.12 -22.62 -3.62
CA ASP A 164 15.32 -22.18 -2.91
C ASP A 164 16.06 -21.05 -3.66
N ALA A 165 16.84 -20.25 -2.93
CA ALA A 165 17.72 -19.22 -3.48
C ALA A 165 18.72 -19.78 -4.51
N ALA A 166 19.25 -20.98 -4.28
CA ALA A 166 20.23 -21.62 -5.16
C ALA A 166 19.63 -22.16 -6.47
N GLU A 167 18.32 -22.35 -6.54
CA GLU A 167 17.63 -22.94 -7.70
C GLU A 167 17.23 -21.89 -8.77
N GLU A 168 18.15 -20.99 -9.15
CA GLU A 168 17.82 -19.87 -10.02
C GLU A 168 17.26 -20.29 -11.40
N ARG A 169 17.66 -21.46 -11.90
CA ARG A 169 17.20 -22.01 -13.19
C ARG A 169 15.72 -22.38 -13.20
N SER A 170 15.14 -22.76 -12.06
CA SER A 170 13.72 -23.14 -11.94
C SER A 170 12.81 -21.91 -11.79
N ARG A 171 13.39 -20.73 -11.55
CA ARG A 171 12.67 -19.47 -11.38
C ARG A 171 12.26 -18.84 -12.71
N THR A 172 11.06 -18.26 -12.73
CA THR A 172 10.60 -17.35 -13.78
C THR A 172 11.39 -16.03 -13.75
N ALA A 173 11.30 -15.24 -14.83
CA ALA A 173 11.96 -13.94 -14.91
C ALA A 173 11.54 -12.98 -13.78
N SER A 174 10.28 -13.03 -13.33
CA SER A 174 9.81 -12.23 -12.20
C SER A 174 10.41 -12.72 -10.87
N GLN A 175 10.47 -14.03 -10.65
CA GLN A 175 11.00 -14.65 -9.42
C GLN A 175 12.51 -14.46 -9.25
N ARG A 176 13.28 -14.37 -10.35
CA ARG A 176 14.73 -14.09 -10.27
C ARG A 176 15.06 -12.71 -9.70
N ARG A 177 14.08 -11.78 -9.69
CA ARG A 177 14.28 -10.46 -9.09
C ARG A 177 14.24 -10.49 -7.56
N VAL A 178 13.65 -11.54 -6.98
CA VAL A 178 13.49 -11.71 -5.53
C VAL A 178 14.80 -12.17 -4.89
N GLN A 179 15.26 -11.45 -3.88
CA GLN A 179 16.39 -11.87 -3.03
C GLN A 179 15.96 -12.97 -2.06
N GLY A 180 16.70 -14.09 -2.06
CA GLY A 180 16.41 -15.25 -1.20
C GLY A 180 15.36 -16.19 -1.80
N SER A 181 14.85 -17.10 -0.98
CA SER A 181 13.87 -18.13 -1.39
C SER A 181 12.48 -17.53 -1.68
N VAL A 182 11.73 -18.20 -2.55
CA VAL A 182 10.42 -17.76 -3.03
C VAL A 182 9.35 -18.76 -2.60
N ALA A 183 8.23 -18.27 -2.07
CA ALA A 183 7.00 -19.01 -1.87
C ALA A 183 6.10 -18.85 -3.11
N GLU A 184 5.93 -19.91 -3.89
CA GLU A 184 5.05 -19.96 -5.04
C GLU A 184 3.74 -20.66 -4.66
N ILE A 185 2.61 -19.99 -4.91
CA ILE A 185 1.28 -20.49 -4.58
C ILE A 185 0.51 -20.72 -5.88
N SER A 186 0.00 -21.94 -6.05
CA SER A 186 -0.82 -22.35 -7.20
C SER A 186 -2.21 -22.80 -6.73
N ALA A 187 -3.24 -22.53 -7.53
CA ALA A 187 -4.58 -23.09 -7.27
C ALA A 187 -4.72 -24.46 -7.94
N GLN A 188 -5.02 -25.49 -7.15
CA GLN A 188 -5.33 -26.82 -7.64
C GLN A 188 -6.84 -26.99 -7.76
N TRP A 189 -7.27 -27.31 -8.97
CA TRP A 189 -8.66 -27.66 -9.24
C TRP A 189 -8.89 -29.15 -8.97
N PRO A 190 -10.09 -29.53 -8.53
CA PRO A 190 -10.50 -30.93 -8.50
C PRO A 190 -10.28 -31.58 -9.89
N LYS A 191 -9.89 -32.86 -9.91
CA LYS A 191 -9.40 -33.60 -11.12
C LYS A 191 -10.28 -33.52 -12.38
N HIS A 192 -11.55 -33.12 -12.24
CA HIS A 192 -12.53 -33.03 -13.33
C HIS A 192 -12.69 -31.61 -13.92
N ALA A 193 -12.12 -30.58 -13.28
CA ALA A 193 -12.18 -29.20 -13.76
C ALA A 193 -10.86 -28.82 -14.47
N ARG A 194 -10.96 -28.29 -15.69
CA ARG A 194 -9.80 -27.85 -16.49
C ARG A 194 -9.79 -26.32 -16.58
N HIS A 195 -9.39 -25.68 -15.50
CA HIS A 195 -9.02 -24.26 -15.50
C HIS A 195 -7.61 -24.13 -14.97
N SER A 196 -6.80 -23.27 -15.60
CA SER A 196 -5.45 -22.96 -15.12
C SER A 196 -5.45 -21.55 -14.54
N CYS A 197 -5.36 -21.45 -13.22
CA CYS A 197 -5.07 -20.21 -12.54
C CYS A 197 -3.54 -20.01 -12.56
N PRO A 198 -3.02 -18.88 -13.06
CA PRO A 198 -1.59 -18.59 -12.97
C PRO A 198 -1.10 -18.65 -11.52
N PRO A 199 0.11 -19.16 -11.25
CA PRO A 199 0.68 -19.12 -9.92
C PRO A 199 1.07 -17.69 -9.54
N VAL A 200 1.02 -17.38 -8.25
CA VAL A 200 1.53 -16.14 -7.67
C VAL A 200 2.75 -16.44 -6.80
N SER A 201 3.61 -15.45 -6.57
CA SER A 201 4.86 -15.65 -5.84
C SER A 201 5.11 -14.51 -4.88
N LEU A 202 5.57 -14.86 -3.68
CA LEU A 202 6.03 -13.94 -2.66
C LEU A 202 7.46 -14.29 -2.27
N PRO A 203 8.29 -13.33 -1.81
CA PRO A 203 9.46 -13.70 -1.03
C PRO A 203 9.04 -14.57 0.16
N LEU A 204 9.80 -15.62 0.45
CA LEU A 204 9.48 -16.56 1.53
C LEU A 204 9.37 -15.84 2.89
N LEU A 205 10.16 -14.79 3.10
CA LEU A 205 10.10 -13.98 4.32
C LEU A 205 8.76 -13.23 4.46
N ALA A 206 8.19 -12.74 3.37
CA ALA A 206 6.86 -12.12 3.41
C ALA A 206 5.79 -13.18 3.73
N TYR A 207 5.92 -14.40 3.19
CA TYR A 207 5.02 -15.50 3.52
C TYR A 207 5.10 -15.89 5.01
N LYS A 208 6.30 -15.98 5.57
CA LYS A 208 6.50 -16.21 7.02
C LYS A 208 5.97 -15.07 7.89
N LYS A 209 6.08 -13.83 7.42
CA LYS A 209 5.45 -12.69 8.09
C LYS A 209 3.92 -12.85 8.15
N LEU A 210 3.28 -13.30 7.06
CA LEU A 210 1.84 -13.60 7.08
C LEU A 210 1.50 -14.69 8.11
N GLU A 211 2.33 -15.71 8.27
CA GLU A 211 2.14 -16.78 9.27
C GLU A 211 2.20 -16.22 10.70
N MET A 212 3.19 -15.39 11.00
CA MET A 212 3.31 -14.68 12.27
C MET A 212 2.07 -13.83 12.56
N CYS A 213 1.63 -13.02 11.60
CA CYS A 213 0.44 -12.18 11.75
C CYS A 213 -0.83 -13.03 11.97
N TYR A 214 -1.01 -14.09 11.18
CA TYR A 214 -2.15 -14.98 11.29
C TYR A 214 -2.24 -15.65 12.67
N THR A 215 -1.12 -16.18 13.14
CA THR A 215 -0.97 -16.81 14.45
C THR A 215 -1.39 -15.85 15.56
N HIS A 216 -0.95 -14.59 15.48
CA HIS A 216 -1.25 -13.59 16.49
C HIS A 216 -2.70 -13.11 16.45
N PHE A 217 -3.22 -12.73 15.28
CA PHE A 217 -4.51 -12.03 15.19
C PHE A 217 -5.72 -12.95 15.00
N SER A 218 -5.54 -14.13 14.40
CA SER A 218 -6.68 -14.90 13.87
C SER A 218 -6.74 -16.37 14.28
N GLU A 219 -5.60 -17.01 14.51
CA GLU A 219 -5.54 -18.47 14.73
C GLU A 219 -6.53 -18.94 15.80
N THR A 220 -6.54 -18.29 16.96
CA THR A 220 -7.39 -18.72 18.09
C THR A 220 -8.88 -18.64 17.73
N ALA A 221 -9.31 -17.53 17.12
CA ALA A 221 -10.69 -17.31 16.74
C ALA A 221 -11.12 -18.25 15.61
N GLU A 222 -10.27 -18.44 14.59
CA GLU A 222 -10.55 -19.31 13.46
C GLU A 222 -10.46 -20.80 13.80
N ALA A 223 -9.59 -21.22 14.71
CA ALA A 223 -9.53 -22.59 15.21
C ALA A 223 -10.83 -22.97 15.94
N LYS A 224 -11.41 -22.02 16.68
CA LYS A 224 -12.72 -22.20 17.33
C LYS A 224 -13.86 -22.24 16.30
N ARG A 225 -13.83 -21.36 15.28
CA ARG A 225 -14.89 -21.25 14.27
C ARG A 225 -14.86 -22.39 13.25
N TYR A 226 -13.67 -22.83 12.85
CA TYR A 226 -13.45 -23.85 11.81
C TYR A 226 -12.57 -25.00 12.33
N PRO A 227 -13.04 -25.78 13.32
CA PRO A 227 -12.24 -26.80 14.01
C PRO A 227 -11.89 -28.02 13.16
N ARG A 228 -12.47 -28.15 11.95
CA ARG A 228 -12.21 -29.26 11.03
C ARG A 228 -11.03 -29.04 10.10
N LEU A 229 -10.58 -27.80 9.98
CA LEU A 229 -9.32 -27.48 9.29
C LEU A 229 -8.21 -27.56 10.34
N ASP A 230 -7.00 -27.95 9.96
CA ASP A 230 -5.82 -27.76 10.82
C ASP A 230 -5.29 -26.32 10.69
N HIS A 231 -4.25 -26.00 11.48
CA HIS A 231 -3.61 -24.69 11.44
C HIS A 231 -3.12 -24.37 10.02
N ASP A 232 -2.30 -25.25 9.46
CA ASP A 232 -1.65 -25.06 8.16
C ASP A 232 -2.65 -24.86 7.03
N SER A 233 -3.76 -25.60 7.04
CA SER A 233 -4.82 -25.47 6.03
C SER A 233 -5.51 -24.12 6.11
N ARG A 234 -5.89 -23.66 7.31
CA ARG A 234 -6.53 -22.34 7.47
C ARG A 234 -5.59 -21.23 7.06
N PHE A 235 -4.36 -21.25 7.57
CA PHE A 235 -3.34 -20.27 7.26
C PHE A 235 -3.06 -20.22 5.75
N LEU A 236 -2.79 -21.37 5.11
CA LEU A 236 -2.47 -21.43 3.69
C LEU A 236 -3.64 -20.91 2.83
N LEU A 237 -4.89 -21.22 3.18
CA LEU A 237 -6.07 -20.69 2.49
C LEU A 237 -6.14 -19.15 2.57
N ARG A 238 -5.89 -18.57 3.75
CA ARG A 238 -5.89 -17.12 3.96
C ARG A 238 -4.71 -16.44 3.25
N ALA A 239 -3.51 -16.98 3.40
CA ALA A 239 -2.31 -16.44 2.79
C ALA A 239 -2.39 -16.51 1.25
N ALA A 240 -2.93 -17.59 0.71
CA ALA A 240 -3.14 -17.73 -0.73
C ALA A 240 -4.19 -16.75 -1.28
N ALA A 241 -5.26 -16.48 -0.52
CA ALA A 241 -6.26 -15.47 -0.89
C ALA A 241 -5.62 -14.06 -0.96
N VAL A 242 -4.83 -13.67 0.05
CA VAL A 242 -4.08 -12.40 0.06
C VAL A 242 -3.08 -12.33 -1.09
N ALA A 243 -2.30 -13.39 -1.33
CA ALA A 243 -1.33 -13.43 -2.42
C ALA A 243 -2.00 -13.29 -3.80
N LEU A 244 -3.14 -13.96 -4.01
CA LEU A 244 -3.92 -13.80 -5.25
C LEU A 244 -4.45 -12.38 -5.40
N ARG A 245 -5.00 -11.78 -4.33
CA ARG A 245 -5.52 -10.41 -4.33
C ARG A 245 -4.44 -9.38 -4.68
N TYR A 246 -3.28 -9.48 -4.05
CA TYR A 246 -2.24 -8.45 -4.17
C TYR A 246 -1.25 -8.69 -5.31
N GLU A 247 -0.73 -9.91 -5.47
CA GLU A 247 0.25 -10.22 -6.53
C GLU A 247 -0.42 -10.62 -7.84
N GLY A 248 -1.55 -11.33 -7.76
CA GLY A 248 -2.32 -11.71 -8.95
C GLY A 248 -3.18 -10.56 -9.47
N CYS A 249 -4.09 -10.06 -8.64
CA CYS A 249 -5.10 -9.10 -9.06
C CYS A 249 -4.57 -7.67 -9.07
N LEU A 250 -3.93 -7.17 -8.01
CA LEU A 250 -3.46 -5.79 -7.96
C LEU A 250 -2.13 -5.58 -8.70
N ALA A 251 -1.20 -6.54 -8.61
CA ALA A 251 0.18 -6.48 -9.13
C ALA A 251 1.00 -5.32 -8.51
N THR A 252 1.13 -5.33 -7.18
CA THR A 252 1.61 -4.24 -6.31
C THR A 252 3.02 -3.70 -6.54
N GLY A 253 3.87 -4.38 -7.32
CA GLY A 253 5.31 -4.16 -7.39
C GLY A 253 5.79 -2.76 -7.83
N SER A 254 4.89 -1.82 -8.13
CA SER A 254 5.21 -0.45 -8.57
C SER A 254 4.17 0.60 -8.18
N LEU A 255 3.26 0.31 -7.25
CA LEU A 255 2.10 1.18 -6.98
C LEU A 255 2.28 2.22 -5.85
N GLN A 256 3.34 2.13 -5.06
CA GLN A 256 3.54 2.99 -3.90
C GLN A 256 5.03 3.17 -3.59
N LEU A 257 5.38 4.33 -3.04
CA LEU A 257 6.64 4.55 -2.35
C LEU A 257 6.40 4.35 -0.85
N CYS A 258 7.20 3.51 -0.21
CA CYS A 258 7.09 3.28 1.22
C CYS A 258 8.17 4.06 1.99
N ALA A 259 7.83 4.48 3.20
CA ALA A 259 8.81 5.03 4.12
C ALA A 259 9.92 4.02 4.41
N ASP A 260 11.16 4.52 4.54
CA ASP A 260 12.33 3.74 4.91
C ASP A 260 12.02 2.91 6.15
N THR A 261 12.13 1.58 6.04
CA THR A 261 11.88 0.68 7.18
C THR A 261 12.82 0.97 8.34
N ARG A 262 14.04 1.46 8.11
CA ARG A 262 14.98 1.87 9.16
C ARG A 262 14.47 3.11 9.89
N LEU A 263 13.81 4.03 9.19
CA LEU A 263 13.15 5.17 9.84
C LEU A 263 12.01 4.68 10.74
N LYS A 264 11.16 3.78 10.23
CA LYS A 264 10.06 3.19 11.02
C LYS A 264 10.59 2.51 12.28
N GLN A 265 11.67 1.73 12.15
CA GLN A 265 12.34 1.08 13.26
C GLN A 265 12.94 2.09 14.26
N HIS A 266 13.63 3.12 13.78
CA HIS A 266 14.20 4.18 14.60
C HIS A 266 13.12 4.88 15.42
N LEU A 267 12.01 5.28 14.79
CA LEU A 267 10.90 5.95 15.47
C LEU A 267 10.18 5.03 16.46
N HIS A 268 10.01 3.75 16.13
CA HIS A 268 9.48 2.76 17.07
C HIS A 268 10.39 2.66 18.31
N ALA A 269 11.71 2.53 18.12
CA ALA A 269 12.68 2.47 19.22
C ALA A 269 12.73 3.76 20.04
N ALA A 270 12.44 4.91 19.43
CA ALA A 270 12.26 6.19 20.10
C ALA A 270 10.95 6.28 20.91
N GLY A 271 10.15 5.22 20.99
CA GLY A 271 8.97 5.14 21.85
C GLY A 271 7.63 5.39 21.16
N TYR A 272 7.60 5.56 19.84
CA TYR A 272 6.35 5.61 19.08
C TYR A 272 5.75 4.21 18.90
N HIS A 273 4.42 4.17 18.80
CA HIS A 273 3.69 3.05 18.21
C HIS A 273 3.46 3.35 16.72
N VAL A 274 4.25 2.73 15.84
CA VAL A 274 4.32 3.05 14.41
C VAL A 274 3.33 2.21 13.61
N MET A 275 2.35 2.85 12.96
CA MET A 275 1.33 2.17 12.14
C MET A 275 1.33 2.70 10.71
N ASP A 276 1.19 1.78 9.75
CA ASP A 276 1.06 2.14 8.34
C ASP A 276 -0.40 2.37 7.96
N LEU A 277 -0.73 3.54 7.43
CA LEU A 277 -2.09 3.86 6.98
C LEU A 277 -2.36 3.33 5.56
N CYS A 278 -1.32 3.18 4.73
CA CYS A 278 -1.46 2.68 3.36
C CYS A 278 -0.58 1.46 3.18
N ALA A 279 -1.09 0.29 3.57
CA ALA A 279 -0.35 -0.96 3.44
C ALA A 279 -1.24 -2.15 3.07
N SER A 280 -0.62 -3.31 3.05
CA SER A 280 -1.18 -4.63 2.88
C SER A 280 -0.52 -5.58 3.87
N PRO A 281 -1.11 -6.75 4.14
CA PRO A 281 -0.46 -7.77 4.96
C PRO A 281 0.96 -8.13 4.48
N ILE A 282 1.23 -7.97 3.17
CA ILE A 282 2.52 -8.30 2.55
C ILE A 282 3.57 -7.25 2.90
N ASN A 283 3.29 -5.95 2.75
CA ASN A 283 4.29 -4.87 2.86
C ASN A 283 4.23 -4.04 4.14
N ALA A 284 3.17 -4.19 4.95
CA ALA A 284 3.04 -3.46 6.21
C ALA A 284 4.27 -3.70 7.10
N TYR A 285 4.72 -2.64 7.75
CA TYR A 285 5.70 -2.69 8.80
C TYR A 285 5.12 -3.41 10.01
N MET A 286 5.74 -4.52 10.43
CA MET A 286 5.27 -5.26 11.59
C MET A 286 6.26 -5.12 12.74
N GLY A 287 5.75 -4.71 13.89
CA GLY A 287 6.39 -4.95 15.16
C GLY A 287 7.58 -4.09 15.56
N SER A 288 8.06 -4.41 16.77
CA SER A 288 9.24 -3.81 17.37
C SER A 288 10.50 -4.43 16.76
N PRO A 289 11.49 -3.60 16.39
CA PRO A 289 12.78 -4.07 15.89
C PRO A 289 13.49 -4.92 16.94
N LYS A 290 14.26 -5.92 16.49
CA LYS A 290 15.16 -6.70 17.36
C LYS A 290 16.11 -5.75 18.10
N ALA A 291 16.25 -5.93 19.42
CA ALA A 291 17.20 -5.14 20.22
C ALA A 291 18.60 -5.18 19.57
N GLY A 292 19.16 -4.01 19.25
CA GLY A 292 20.46 -3.87 18.59
C GLY A 292 20.43 -3.86 17.05
N SER A 293 19.28 -4.03 16.39
CA SER A 293 19.20 -3.96 14.91
C SER A 293 19.32 -2.54 14.33
N HIS A 294 19.38 -1.53 15.19
CA HIS A 294 19.46 -0.11 14.81
C HIS A 294 20.87 0.36 14.45
N SER A 295 21.91 -0.41 14.79
CA SER A 295 23.30 0.06 14.76
C SER A 295 24.03 -0.14 13.43
N THR A 296 23.33 -0.33 12.31
CA THR A 296 23.97 -0.40 10.98
C THR A 296 23.77 0.87 10.16
N LEU A 297 23.81 2.03 10.81
CA LEU A 297 24.42 3.20 10.18
C LEU A 297 25.91 3.07 10.49
N GLY A 298 26.67 2.54 9.53
CA GLY A 298 28.12 2.46 9.63
C GLY A 298 28.68 3.86 9.87
N GLU A 299 29.04 4.12 11.12
CA GLU A 299 30.26 4.89 11.39
C GLU A 299 31.38 4.14 10.65
N ASP A 300 32.10 4.88 9.82
CA ASP A 300 33.08 4.46 8.82
C ASP A 300 32.50 3.95 7.49
N GLY A 301 32.71 4.76 6.45
CA GLY A 301 32.47 4.47 5.03
C GLY A 301 33.39 3.39 4.47
N CYS A 302 33.49 2.27 5.16
CA CYS A 302 34.09 1.03 4.68
C CYS A 302 32.93 0.13 4.30
N GLU A 303 32.64 0.06 3.00
CA GLU A 303 31.88 -1.05 2.44
C GLU A 303 32.62 -2.34 2.80
N ASP A 304 32.13 -3.05 3.83
CA ASP A 304 32.52 -4.44 4.04
C ASP A 304 31.86 -5.27 2.92
N GLU A 305 32.47 -5.25 1.73
CA GLU A 305 32.13 -6.11 0.60
C GLU A 305 32.32 -7.62 0.91
N GLY A 306 32.70 -7.99 2.14
CA GLY A 306 33.12 -9.33 2.53
C GLY A 306 32.09 -10.20 3.25
N SER A 307 30.97 -9.66 3.78
CA SER A 307 29.96 -10.47 4.51
C SER A 307 28.58 -10.41 3.83
N GLY A 308 28.47 -11.10 2.69
CA GLY A 308 27.32 -11.10 1.76
C GLY A 308 25.96 -11.62 2.27
N LYS A 309 25.43 -11.07 3.36
CA LYS A 309 24.01 -11.14 3.73
C LYS A 309 23.54 -9.76 4.14
N GLU A 310 23.11 -8.95 3.17
CA GLU A 310 22.18 -7.86 3.50
C GLU A 310 20.96 -8.48 4.19
N ALA A 311 20.81 -8.24 5.49
CA ALA A 311 19.69 -8.74 6.28
C ALA A 311 18.37 -8.15 5.75
N SER A 312 17.35 -8.99 5.58
CA SER A 312 16.03 -8.53 5.15
C SER A 312 15.34 -7.76 6.28
N ALA A 313 14.66 -6.66 5.94
CA ALA A 313 13.87 -5.89 6.90
C ALA A 313 12.72 -6.70 7.52
N LEU A 314 12.27 -7.77 6.85
CA LEU A 314 11.21 -8.67 7.31
C LEU A 314 11.67 -9.61 8.44
N GLU A 315 12.97 -9.69 8.72
CA GLU A 315 13.51 -10.55 9.79
C GLU A 315 13.60 -9.84 11.15
N ALA A 316 13.27 -8.55 11.22
CA ALA A 316 13.45 -7.70 12.40
C ALA A 316 12.25 -7.73 13.38
N GLU A 317 11.22 -8.53 13.12
CA GLU A 317 9.89 -8.37 13.69
C GLU A 317 9.57 -9.55 14.64
N ASN A 318 9.22 -9.27 15.91
CA ASN A 318 8.88 -10.31 16.91
C ASN A 318 7.38 -10.37 17.26
N THR A 319 6.67 -9.25 17.18
CA THR A 319 5.24 -9.14 17.47
C THR A 319 4.61 -8.35 16.34
N PRO A 320 3.58 -8.86 15.64
CA PRO A 320 3.02 -8.14 14.52
C PRO A 320 2.32 -6.86 14.97
N ASN A 321 2.30 -5.83 14.10
CA ASN A 321 1.58 -4.58 14.39
C ASN A 321 0.31 -4.46 13.54
N HIS A 322 -0.60 -3.60 13.97
CA HIS A 322 -1.77 -3.21 13.17
C HIS A 322 -1.41 -2.21 12.09
N PHE A 323 -2.20 -2.22 11.01
CA PHE A 323 -2.07 -1.34 9.85
C PHE A 323 -3.44 -1.10 9.22
N CYS A 324 -3.53 -0.16 8.29
CA CYS A 324 -4.72 0.04 7.45
C CYS A 324 -4.46 -0.47 6.04
N SER A 325 -5.50 -0.99 5.38
CA SER A 325 -5.42 -1.54 4.04
C SER A 325 -6.70 -1.35 3.23
N ALA A 326 -6.57 -1.57 1.91
CA ALA A 326 -7.67 -1.42 0.96
C ALA A 326 -8.72 -2.53 1.07
N PHE A 327 -8.34 -3.74 1.50
CA PHE A 327 -9.17 -4.94 1.39
C PHE A 327 -9.42 -5.61 2.75
N PRO A 328 -10.24 -5.01 3.64
CA PRO A 328 -10.46 -5.56 4.97
C PRO A 328 -11.06 -6.97 4.97
N ASP A 329 -11.74 -7.40 3.90
CA ASP A 329 -12.31 -8.75 3.80
C ASP A 329 -11.26 -9.86 3.76
N THR A 330 -10.08 -9.57 3.23
CA THR A 330 -8.94 -10.50 3.19
C THR A 330 -7.90 -10.18 4.25
N ASP A 331 -7.76 -8.91 4.61
CA ASP A 331 -6.58 -8.43 5.33
C ASP A 331 -6.77 -8.38 6.84
N CYS A 332 -8.02 -8.36 7.33
CA CYS A 332 -8.31 -8.33 8.77
C CYS A 332 -7.70 -9.53 9.50
N TYR A 333 -7.57 -10.67 8.82
CA TYR A 333 -6.97 -11.88 9.39
C TYR A 333 -5.47 -11.75 9.70
N PHE A 334 -4.84 -10.69 9.20
CA PHE A 334 -3.41 -10.42 9.33
C PHE A 334 -3.11 -9.11 10.05
N GLY A 335 -4.12 -8.46 10.66
CA GLY A 335 -3.95 -7.26 11.48
C GLY A 335 -4.47 -5.95 10.86
N SER A 336 -5.14 -6.00 9.69
CA SER A 336 -5.73 -4.81 9.10
C SER A 336 -6.89 -4.26 9.93
N LEU A 337 -6.88 -2.94 10.15
CA LEU A 337 -7.96 -2.15 10.76
C LEU A 337 -8.91 -1.55 9.72
N GLY A 338 -8.78 -1.95 8.45
CA GLY A 338 -9.59 -1.46 7.34
C GLY A 338 -9.01 -0.21 6.67
N SER A 339 -9.86 0.56 6.00
CA SER A 339 -9.42 1.68 5.15
C SER A 339 -8.92 2.86 5.98
N ALA A 340 -7.77 3.43 5.60
CA ALA A 340 -7.26 4.66 6.21
C ALA A 340 -8.24 5.84 6.13
N LEU A 341 -9.12 5.86 5.13
CA LEU A 341 -10.13 6.92 5.01
C LEU A 341 -11.19 6.85 6.12
N GLN A 342 -11.36 5.67 6.74
CA GLN A 342 -12.32 5.39 7.80
C GLN A 342 -11.65 5.11 9.16
N PHE A 343 -10.33 5.01 9.20
CA PHE A 343 -9.57 4.75 10.42
C PHE A 343 -9.85 5.79 11.51
N ASP A 344 -10.12 5.38 12.74
CA ASP A 344 -10.34 6.30 13.86
C ASP A 344 -9.08 6.36 14.73
N VAL A 345 -8.36 7.49 14.62
CA VAL A 345 -7.08 7.72 15.30
C VAL A 345 -7.24 7.72 16.83
N GLU A 346 -8.32 8.30 17.35
CA GLU A 346 -8.55 8.37 18.79
C GLU A 346 -8.91 7.00 19.34
N ALA A 347 -9.78 6.26 18.65
CA ALA A 347 -10.14 4.91 19.04
C ALA A 347 -8.91 3.98 19.04
N ALA A 348 -8.06 4.08 18.02
CA ALA A 348 -6.81 3.30 17.94
C ALA A 348 -5.83 3.66 19.07
N TYR A 349 -5.63 4.95 19.36
CA TYR A 349 -4.75 5.39 20.45
C TYR A 349 -5.19 4.84 21.82
N ASN A 350 -6.51 4.81 22.06
CA ASN A 350 -7.08 4.38 23.34
C ASN A 350 -7.37 2.87 23.42
N SER A 351 -7.22 2.12 22.33
CA SER A 351 -7.48 0.69 22.29
C SER A 351 -6.34 -0.08 22.96
N LEU A 352 -6.69 -0.92 23.95
CA LEU A 352 -5.73 -1.84 24.58
C LEU A 352 -5.30 -2.98 23.65
N GLU A 353 -6.05 -3.24 22.58
CA GLU A 353 -5.69 -4.22 21.56
C GLU A 353 -4.67 -3.64 20.58
N VAL A 354 -4.89 -2.41 20.13
CA VAL A 354 -4.04 -1.77 19.11
C VAL A 354 -2.81 -1.11 19.75
N ASN A 355 -2.98 -0.37 20.84
CA ASN A 355 -1.93 0.38 21.52
C ASN A 355 -1.92 0.08 23.03
N PRO A 356 -1.52 -1.14 23.44
CA PRO A 356 -1.61 -1.60 24.83
C PRO A 356 -0.83 -0.73 25.82
N GLU A 357 0.30 -0.17 25.38
CA GLU A 357 1.18 0.67 26.20
C GLU A 357 0.81 2.15 26.15
N LYS A 358 -0.24 2.52 25.39
CA LYS A 358 -0.70 3.89 25.19
C LYS A 358 0.43 4.84 24.75
N LYS A 359 1.30 4.34 23.88
CA LYS A 359 2.39 5.11 23.28
C LYS A 359 1.84 6.16 22.31
N PRO A 360 2.55 7.28 22.07
CA PRO A 360 2.24 8.18 20.97
C PRO A 360 2.13 7.41 19.66
N LEU A 361 1.08 7.65 18.88
CA LEU A 361 0.97 7.06 17.54
C LEU A 361 1.89 7.80 16.58
N LEU A 362 2.59 7.04 15.74
CA LEU A 362 3.19 7.56 14.53
C LEU A 362 2.50 6.89 13.34
N LEU A 363 1.76 7.68 12.57
CA LEU A 363 1.00 7.21 11.42
C LEU A 363 1.78 7.51 10.14
N THR A 364 2.22 6.47 9.44
CA THR A 364 2.93 6.63 8.16
C THR A 364 1.93 6.61 7.01
N LEU A 365 2.09 7.56 6.08
CA LEU A 365 1.35 7.63 4.83
C LEU A 365 2.33 7.29 3.71
N ASP A 366 2.41 5.98 3.43
CA ASP A 366 3.13 5.41 2.28
C ASP A 366 2.24 5.55 1.03
N VAL A 367 2.35 6.70 0.36
CA VAL A 367 1.27 7.14 -0.54
C VAL A 367 1.28 6.37 -1.87
N PRO A 368 0.13 5.80 -2.29
CA PRO A 368 -0.02 5.19 -3.61
C PRO A 368 0.16 6.22 -4.74
N TYR A 369 0.68 5.80 -5.90
CA TYR A 369 0.85 6.67 -7.07
C TYR A 369 -0.48 6.98 -7.80
N ASP A 370 -1.47 7.51 -7.07
CA ASP A 370 -2.84 7.78 -7.51
C ASP A 370 -3.36 9.10 -6.89
N GLU A 371 -3.69 10.07 -7.73
CA GLU A 371 -4.01 11.44 -7.29
C GLU A 371 -5.33 11.53 -6.52
N ASP A 372 -6.32 10.68 -6.81
CA ASP A 372 -7.61 10.67 -6.10
C ASP A 372 -7.47 10.07 -4.70
N ILE A 373 -6.69 8.99 -4.57
CA ILE A 373 -6.37 8.44 -3.25
C ILE A 373 -5.59 9.46 -2.44
N CYS A 374 -4.58 10.13 -3.03
CA CYS A 374 -3.84 11.21 -2.38
C CYS A 374 -4.79 12.32 -1.88
N GLU A 375 -5.66 12.83 -2.76
CA GLU A 375 -6.62 13.87 -2.43
C GLU A 375 -7.47 13.49 -1.20
N ARG A 376 -8.00 12.25 -1.21
CA ARG A 376 -8.86 11.74 -0.13
C ARG A 376 -8.11 11.56 1.18
N LEU A 377 -6.91 10.99 1.13
CA LEU A 377 -6.04 10.80 2.30
C LEU A 377 -5.64 12.15 2.89
N PHE A 378 -5.27 13.12 2.06
CA PHE A 378 -4.86 14.45 2.52
C PHE A 378 -6.05 15.21 3.10
N SER A 379 -7.21 15.14 2.45
CA SER A 379 -8.45 15.71 2.99
C SER A 379 -8.85 15.04 4.31
N ARG A 380 -8.59 13.75 4.48
CA ARG A 380 -8.78 13.04 5.75
C ARG A 380 -7.81 13.54 6.82
N LEU A 381 -6.53 13.63 6.51
CA LEU A 381 -5.50 14.15 7.40
C LEU A 381 -5.80 15.60 7.84
N VAL A 382 -6.26 16.46 6.94
CA VAL A 382 -6.72 17.82 7.29
C VAL A 382 -7.83 17.78 8.34
N ARG A 383 -8.81 16.88 8.20
CA ARG A 383 -9.89 16.72 9.19
C ARG A 383 -9.37 16.19 10.52
N ASP A 384 -8.43 15.24 10.50
CA ASP A 384 -7.82 14.69 11.72
C ASP A 384 -7.05 15.78 12.48
N MET A 385 -6.26 16.62 11.78
CA MET A 385 -5.58 17.77 12.38
C MET A 385 -6.56 18.77 13.00
N GLN A 386 -7.62 19.15 12.27
CA GLN A 386 -8.66 20.05 12.78
C GLN A 386 -9.38 19.48 14.02
N CYS A 387 -9.64 18.17 14.03
CA CYS A 387 -10.26 17.48 15.16
C CYS A 387 -9.34 17.50 16.39
N ALA A 388 -8.05 17.22 16.21
CA ALA A 388 -7.04 17.30 17.26
C ALA A 388 -6.98 18.70 17.87
N GLU A 389 -6.87 19.74 17.04
CA GLU A 389 -6.84 21.13 17.47
C GLU A 389 -8.11 21.55 18.20
N GLY A 390 -9.29 21.17 17.68
CA GLY A 390 -10.57 21.46 18.30
C GLY A 390 -10.68 20.86 19.71
N LYS A 391 -10.22 19.62 19.90
CA LYS A 391 -10.22 18.96 21.21
C LYS A 391 -9.22 19.60 22.18
N MET A 392 -8.05 20.00 21.70
CA MET A 392 -7.06 20.70 22.51
C MET A 392 -7.56 22.09 22.94
N ALA A 393 -8.23 22.83 22.06
CA ALA A 393 -8.84 24.10 22.38
C ALA A 393 -9.91 23.97 23.48
N MET A 394 -10.72 22.91 23.47
CA MET A 394 -11.72 22.63 24.53
C MET A 394 -11.10 22.28 25.89
N GLN A 395 -9.82 21.89 25.92
CA GLN A 395 -9.08 21.59 27.15
C GLN A 395 -8.28 22.79 27.69
N GLN A 396 -8.21 23.91 26.96
CA GLN A 396 -7.50 25.11 27.42
C GLN A 396 -8.01 25.56 28.80
N GLY A 397 -7.09 25.63 29.76
CA GLY A 397 -7.37 26.00 31.16
C GLY A 397 -7.48 24.83 32.15
N LYS A 398 -7.39 23.57 31.70
CA LYS A 398 -7.28 22.40 32.56
C LYS A 398 -5.90 21.76 32.41
N PRO A 399 -5.17 21.45 33.50
CA PRO A 399 -3.91 20.71 33.44
C PRO A 399 -4.19 19.22 33.18
N SER A 400 -4.59 18.90 31.96
CA SER A 400 -4.79 17.52 31.51
C SER A 400 -3.96 17.25 30.26
N PRO A 401 -3.34 16.07 30.14
CA PRO A 401 -2.64 15.69 28.91
C PRO A 401 -3.63 15.65 27.73
N PRO A 402 -3.12 15.76 26.48
CA PRO A 402 -3.97 15.65 25.30
C PRO A 402 -4.72 14.30 25.28
N PRO A 403 -5.94 14.25 24.72
CA PRO A 403 -6.78 13.05 24.75
C PRO A 403 -6.16 11.89 23.96
N TYR A 404 -5.39 12.24 22.92
CA TYR A 404 -4.53 11.34 22.17
C TYR A 404 -3.34 12.12 21.61
N ILE A 405 -2.27 11.40 21.26
CA ILE A 405 -1.10 11.94 20.57
C ILE A 405 -0.90 11.14 19.29
N ALA A 406 -0.98 11.82 18.15
CA ALA A 406 -0.76 11.23 16.84
C ALA A 406 0.07 12.16 15.95
N ASP A 407 1.27 11.71 15.61
CA ASP A 407 2.15 12.37 14.65
C ASP A 407 2.12 11.62 13.32
N TYR A 408 2.49 12.28 12.22
CA TYR A 408 2.42 11.73 10.87
C TYR A 408 3.75 11.88 10.14
N VAL A 409 4.08 10.86 9.35
CA VAL A 409 5.18 10.92 8.35
C VAL A 409 4.59 10.59 6.99
N LEU A 410 4.69 11.53 6.06
CA LEU A 410 4.25 11.36 4.68
C LEU A 410 5.48 11.11 3.81
N VAL A 411 5.39 10.12 2.93
CA VAL A 411 6.42 9.84 1.91
C VAL A 411 5.78 9.87 0.55
N LEU A 412 6.21 10.82 -0.28
CA LEU A 412 5.60 11.15 -1.56
C LEU A 412 6.65 11.07 -2.66
N PRO A 413 6.30 10.66 -3.89
CA PRO A 413 7.13 11.04 -5.03
C PRO A 413 7.12 12.56 -5.18
N LEU A 414 8.25 13.15 -5.57
CA LEU A 414 8.39 14.60 -5.80
C LEU A 414 7.62 15.11 -7.04
N TRP A 415 6.60 14.40 -7.49
CA TRP A 415 5.69 14.89 -8.54
C TRP A 415 4.74 15.93 -7.94
N TRP A 416 4.24 15.67 -6.74
CA TRP A 416 3.32 16.55 -6.02
C TRP A 416 4.11 17.43 -5.06
N ASP A 417 4.53 18.60 -5.52
CA ASP A 417 5.12 19.62 -4.65
C ASP A 417 4.08 20.05 -3.60
N VAL A 418 4.32 19.70 -2.34
CA VAL A 418 3.46 20.13 -1.22
C VAL A 418 4.08 21.37 -0.58
N PRO A 419 3.48 22.57 -0.74
CA PRO A 419 4.12 23.83 -0.36
C PRO A 419 3.97 24.14 1.14
N MET A 420 4.52 23.27 1.99
CA MET A 420 4.48 23.42 3.45
C MET A 420 5.11 24.75 3.90
N GLN A 421 4.63 25.31 5.01
CA GLN A 421 5.17 26.56 5.58
C GLN A 421 6.47 26.35 6.38
N ARG A 422 7.36 25.50 5.85
CA ARG A 422 8.68 25.20 6.38
C ARG A 422 9.66 25.14 5.21
N ARG A 423 10.91 25.58 5.42
CA ARG A 423 11.95 25.48 4.38
C ARG A 423 12.24 23.99 4.12
N LYS A 424 12.11 23.58 2.86
CA LYS A 424 12.51 22.25 2.38
C LYS A 424 14.02 22.09 2.46
N ARG A 425 14.47 20.94 2.95
CA ARG A 425 15.89 20.58 3.04
C ARG A 425 16.25 19.63 1.92
N LEU A 426 17.38 19.86 1.24
CA LEU A 426 17.80 19.01 0.13
C LEU A 426 18.79 17.94 0.59
N PHE A 427 18.50 16.69 0.26
CA PHE A 427 19.36 15.53 0.50
C PHE A 427 19.85 14.97 -0.83
N GLY A 428 21.09 15.29 -1.21
CA GLY A 428 21.72 14.89 -2.47
C GLY A 428 22.52 13.58 -2.40
N VAL A 429 23.00 13.14 -3.57
CA VAL A 429 23.78 11.90 -3.75
C VAL A 429 25.12 11.96 -3.01
N ALA A 430 25.54 10.84 -2.40
CA ALA A 430 26.88 10.68 -1.84
C ALA A 430 27.95 10.98 -2.91
N GLY A 431 28.78 12.00 -2.68
CA GLY A 431 29.84 12.42 -3.62
C GLY A 431 29.53 13.66 -4.46
N GLY A 432 28.32 14.21 -4.39
CA GLY A 432 28.06 15.58 -4.85
C GLY A 432 28.70 16.60 -3.90
N ALA A 433 29.33 17.65 -4.44
CA ALA A 433 29.76 18.77 -3.60
C ALA A 433 28.52 19.36 -2.91
N PRO A 434 28.51 19.48 -1.56
CA PRO A 434 27.40 20.13 -0.88
C PRO A 434 27.26 21.56 -1.42
N PRO A 435 26.03 22.09 -1.53
CA PRO A 435 25.82 23.46 -1.97
C PRO A 435 26.63 24.40 -1.09
N SER A 436 27.33 25.36 -1.71
CA SER A 436 28.29 26.21 -0.98
C SER A 436 27.61 27.31 -0.17
N SER A 437 26.31 27.53 -0.41
CA SER A 437 25.46 28.47 0.32
C SER A 437 23.98 28.04 0.31
N GLU A 438 23.20 28.59 1.23
CA GLU A 438 21.74 28.37 1.30
C GLU A 438 21.01 28.83 0.02
N GLU A 439 21.47 29.90 -0.62
CA GLU A 439 20.88 30.41 -1.86
C GLU A 439 21.07 29.45 -3.04
N GLU A 440 22.23 28.78 -3.10
CA GLU A 440 22.50 27.76 -4.12
C GLU A 440 21.65 26.52 -3.89
N GLU A 441 21.50 26.08 -2.64
CA GLU A 441 20.62 24.96 -2.28
C GLU A 441 19.18 25.26 -2.70
N GLN A 442 18.67 26.46 -2.40
CA GLN A 442 17.31 26.84 -2.77
C GLN A 442 17.12 26.87 -4.29
N LYS A 443 18.07 27.44 -5.05
CA LYS A 443 18.00 27.45 -6.52
C LYS A 443 18.00 26.04 -7.11
N LEU A 444 18.81 25.14 -6.55
CA LEU A 444 18.86 23.74 -6.98
C LEU A 444 17.54 23.04 -6.67
N LEU A 445 17.02 23.22 -5.46
CA LEU A 445 15.74 22.68 -5.04
C LEU A 445 14.60 23.16 -5.95
N ASP A 446 14.50 24.47 -6.21
CA ASP A 446 13.47 25.05 -7.08
C ASP A 446 13.54 24.47 -8.50
N ALA A 447 14.76 24.29 -9.03
CA ALA A 447 14.96 23.68 -10.34
C ALA A 447 14.49 22.22 -10.36
N VAL A 448 14.81 21.45 -9.33
CA VAL A 448 14.44 20.04 -9.23
C VAL A 448 12.95 19.86 -9.02
N VAL A 449 12.33 20.62 -8.12
CA VAL A 449 10.88 20.60 -7.88
C VAL A 449 10.15 20.96 -9.17
N LYS A 450 10.60 22.00 -9.88
CA LYS A 450 10.03 22.40 -11.17
C LYS A 450 10.16 21.30 -12.23
N GLU A 451 11.31 20.66 -12.34
CA GLU A 451 11.53 19.56 -13.29
C GLU A 451 10.62 18.36 -12.98
N ARG A 452 10.54 17.96 -11.70
CA ARG A 452 9.81 16.74 -11.30
C ARG A 452 8.29 16.94 -11.31
N SER A 453 7.80 18.11 -10.94
CA SER A 453 6.37 18.45 -11.01
C SER A 453 5.89 18.70 -12.45
N ALA A 454 6.77 18.91 -13.42
CA ALA A 454 6.37 19.13 -14.82
C ALA A 454 5.54 17.97 -15.41
N ILE A 455 5.71 16.74 -14.90
CA ILE A 455 4.90 15.58 -15.29
C ILE A 455 3.41 15.78 -14.99
N LEU A 456 3.07 16.65 -14.04
CA LEU A 456 1.70 17.01 -13.72
C LEU A 456 1.01 17.81 -14.81
N HIS A 457 1.78 18.47 -15.67
CA HIS A 457 1.31 19.26 -16.80
C HIS A 457 1.35 18.51 -18.14
N CYS A 458 1.71 17.23 -18.13
CA CYS A 458 1.64 16.34 -19.29
C CYS A 458 0.40 15.45 -19.24
N GLY A 459 0.00 14.88 -20.38
CA GLY A 459 -1.13 13.95 -20.42
C GLY A 459 -2.48 14.64 -20.21
N TYR A 460 -3.45 13.86 -19.76
CA TYR A 460 -4.68 14.39 -19.18
C TYR A 460 -4.39 15.04 -17.82
N ILE A 461 -4.71 16.32 -17.70
CA ILE A 461 -4.50 17.11 -16.50
C ILE A 461 -5.70 16.92 -15.57
N VAL A 462 -5.44 16.46 -14.36
CA VAL A 462 -6.41 16.46 -13.26
C VAL A 462 -6.15 17.71 -12.42
N PRO A 463 -7.14 18.59 -12.19
CA PRO A 463 -6.98 19.71 -11.27
C PRO A 463 -6.73 19.19 -9.85
N TYR A 464 -5.70 19.71 -9.17
CA TYR A 464 -5.41 19.38 -7.78
C TYR A 464 -5.15 20.64 -6.96
N GLU A 465 -5.91 20.82 -5.88
CA GLU A 465 -5.71 21.88 -4.88
C GLU A 465 -5.37 21.29 -3.49
N TRP A 466 -5.42 19.97 -3.37
CA TRP A 466 -5.22 19.26 -2.12
C TRP A 466 -3.82 19.43 -1.49
N PRO A 467 -2.69 19.61 -2.24
CA PRO A 467 -1.41 19.94 -1.61
C PRO A 467 -1.46 21.30 -0.91
N GLN A 468 -2.09 22.29 -1.53
CA GLN A 468 -2.26 23.64 -0.96
C GLN A 468 -3.19 23.61 0.24
N HIS A 469 -4.26 22.81 0.19
CA HIS A 469 -5.16 22.62 1.33
C HIS A 469 -4.45 21.98 2.53
N LEU A 470 -3.64 20.94 2.31
CA LEU A 470 -2.85 20.32 3.37
C LEU A 470 -1.85 21.32 3.95
N ALA A 471 -1.08 22.00 3.12
CA ALA A 471 -0.09 22.99 3.58
C ALA A 471 -0.74 24.15 4.36
N LYS A 472 -1.91 24.61 3.93
CA LYS A 472 -2.68 25.64 4.65
C LYS A 472 -3.16 25.14 6.01
N ALA A 473 -3.65 23.90 6.08
CA ALA A 473 -4.15 23.32 7.33
C ALA A 473 -3.02 23.03 8.32
N ALA A 474 -1.90 22.48 7.86
CA ALA A 474 -0.74 22.20 8.70
C ALA A 474 -0.11 23.49 9.25
N GLY A 475 -0.11 24.56 8.45
CA GLY A 475 0.45 25.85 8.84
C GLY A 475 1.91 25.74 9.31
N LYS A 476 2.29 26.59 10.27
CA LYS A 476 3.62 26.52 10.92
C LYS A 476 3.65 25.62 12.16
N SER A 477 2.47 25.26 12.67
CA SER A 477 2.32 24.58 13.96
C SER A 477 2.50 23.07 13.85
N TRP A 478 2.10 22.45 12.72
CA TRP A 478 2.24 21.01 12.53
C TRP A 478 3.54 20.61 11.86
N VAL A 479 4.01 21.38 10.86
CA VAL A 479 5.13 20.95 10.02
C VAL A 479 6.44 21.04 10.79
N CYS A 480 7.02 19.88 11.11
CA CYS A 480 8.26 19.77 11.86
C CYS A 480 9.45 19.30 11.01
N PHE A 481 9.19 18.71 9.84
CA PHE A 481 10.23 18.30 8.90
C PHE A 481 9.68 18.34 7.47
N ASP A 482 10.53 18.75 6.52
CA ASP A 482 10.21 18.77 5.09
C ASP A 482 11.52 18.59 4.32
N GLY A 483 11.73 17.39 3.78
CA GLY A 483 12.98 16.96 3.16
C GLY A 483 12.78 16.39 1.76
N VAL A 484 13.59 16.82 0.82
CA VAL A 484 13.61 16.33 -0.56
C VAL A 484 14.86 15.49 -0.80
N PHE A 485 14.66 14.24 -1.21
CA PHE A 485 15.71 13.26 -1.41
C PHE A 485 15.85 12.93 -2.90
N LEU A 486 17.08 13.03 -3.42
CA LEU A 486 17.40 12.81 -4.83
C LEU A 486 18.35 11.64 -5.04
N GLY A 487 18.09 10.88 -6.11
CA GLY A 487 18.93 9.76 -6.52
C GLY A 487 19.00 8.70 -5.41
N ASP A 488 20.22 8.34 -5.01
CA ASP A 488 20.47 7.26 -4.05
C ASP A 488 20.42 7.71 -2.58
N SER A 489 20.09 8.98 -2.31
CA SER A 489 19.99 9.51 -0.95
C SER A 489 18.76 9.01 -0.19
N TYR A 490 17.75 8.49 -0.90
CA TYR A 490 16.64 7.77 -0.31
C TYR A 490 16.73 6.27 -0.62
N LYS A 491 16.64 5.45 0.43
CA LYS A 491 16.55 4.00 0.31
C LYS A 491 15.18 3.54 0.77
N TYR A 492 14.46 2.81 -0.08
CA TYR A 492 13.22 2.17 0.34
C TYR A 492 13.32 0.66 0.22
N PHE A 493 12.61 -0.05 1.10
CA PHE A 493 12.57 -1.50 1.07
C PHE A 493 11.42 -1.97 0.17
N CYS A 494 11.75 -2.63 -0.94
CA CYS A 494 10.77 -3.23 -1.83
C CYS A 494 10.45 -4.65 -1.37
N THR A 495 9.29 -4.82 -0.75
CA THR A 495 8.86 -6.15 -0.28
C THR A 495 8.75 -7.15 -1.44
N ALA A 496 8.26 -6.75 -2.61
CA ALA A 496 8.08 -7.65 -3.75
C ALA A 496 9.41 -8.28 -4.24
N THR A 497 10.52 -7.56 -4.13
CA THR A 497 11.86 -8.08 -4.48
C THR A 497 12.68 -8.48 -3.26
N ASN A 498 12.20 -8.19 -2.05
CA ASN A 498 12.92 -8.36 -0.79
C ASN A 498 14.29 -7.65 -0.79
N LYS A 499 14.36 -6.46 -1.38
CA LYS A 499 15.60 -5.68 -1.56
C LYS A 499 15.42 -4.24 -1.14
N TRP A 500 16.50 -3.64 -0.65
CA TRP A 500 16.64 -2.19 -0.59
C TRP A 500 16.89 -1.65 -1.99
N LEU A 501 16.05 -0.73 -2.43
CA LEU A 501 16.18 -0.07 -3.72
C LEU A 501 16.57 1.39 -3.51
N GLN A 502 17.52 1.85 -4.33
CA GLN A 502 18.05 3.21 -4.36
C GLN A 502 17.77 3.81 -5.74
N GLY A 503 17.72 5.13 -5.84
CA GLY A 503 17.65 5.81 -7.15
C GLY A 503 16.32 5.62 -7.90
N VAL A 504 15.26 5.17 -7.22
CA VAL A 504 14.00 4.82 -7.88
C VAL A 504 13.17 6.04 -8.25
N THR A 505 13.04 7.01 -7.35
CA THR A 505 12.42 8.31 -7.64
C THR A 505 12.94 9.35 -6.66
N ALA A 506 12.91 10.62 -7.07
CA ALA A 506 12.99 11.71 -6.12
C ALA A 506 11.78 11.62 -5.18
N ALA A 507 12.03 11.79 -3.88
CA ALA A 507 11.04 11.63 -2.83
C ALA A 507 10.98 12.88 -1.95
N GLU A 508 9.79 13.20 -1.47
CA GLU A 508 9.56 14.19 -0.44
C GLU A 508 9.12 13.46 0.84
N VAL A 509 9.76 13.77 1.96
CA VAL A 509 9.42 13.24 3.29
C VAL A 509 9.00 14.42 4.16
N ILE A 510 7.75 14.37 4.65
CA ILE A 510 7.16 15.43 5.46
C ILE A 510 6.82 14.86 6.83
N GLY A 511 7.30 15.51 7.90
CA GLY A 511 6.94 15.20 9.28
C GLY A 511 5.93 16.20 9.81
N LEU A 512 4.79 15.71 10.30
CA LEU A 512 3.75 16.52 10.96
C LEU A 512 3.64 16.10 12.42
N SER A 513 4.00 17.01 13.32
CA SER A 513 3.86 16.81 14.77
C SER A 513 2.58 17.48 15.25
N GLN A 514 1.74 16.76 15.99
CA GLN A 514 0.56 17.36 16.63
C GLN A 514 1.01 18.47 17.60
N PRO A 515 0.53 19.72 17.46
CA PRO A 515 0.94 20.83 18.32
C PRO A 515 0.62 20.53 19.78
N ARG A 516 1.63 20.47 20.64
CA ARG A 516 1.49 20.16 22.08
C ARG A 516 2.66 20.74 22.88
N ALA A 517 2.53 20.78 24.20
CA ALA A 517 3.57 21.31 25.07
C ALA A 517 4.84 20.43 25.08
N ASP A 518 5.99 21.02 25.41
CA ASP A 518 7.27 20.29 25.50
C ASP A 518 7.23 19.13 26.49
N ALA A 519 6.54 19.32 27.62
CA ALA A 519 6.33 18.29 28.63
C ALA A 519 5.58 17.05 28.09
N ASP A 520 4.79 17.23 27.02
CA ASP A 520 4.05 16.17 26.32
C ASP A 520 4.78 15.71 25.03
N GLY A 521 6.05 16.08 24.87
CA GLY A 521 6.89 15.67 23.73
C GLY A 521 6.65 16.47 22.45
N GLY A 522 6.34 17.77 22.54
CA GLY A 522 5.99 18.64 21.40
C GLY A 522 6.98 18.65 20.22
N HIS A 523 8.29 18.56 20.48
CA HIS A 523 9.36 18.54 19.46
C HIS A 523 9.96 17.15 19.21
N TRP A 524 9.29 16.09 19.68
CA TRP A 524 9.88 14.75 19.65
C TRP A 524 10.13 14.25 18.22
N LEU A 525 9.13 14.34 17.33
CA LEU A 525 9.28 13.89 15.94
C LEU A 525 10.39 14.64 15.19
N GLU A 526 10.46 15.96 15.35
CA GLU A 526 11.51 16.79 14.73
C GLU A 526 12.90 16.32 15.12
N THR A 527 13.10 16.08 16.41
CA THR A 527 14.37 15.62 16.98
C THR A 527 14.77 14.26 16.40
N GLN A 528 13.82 13.32 16.31
CA GLN A 528 14.09 11.99 15.77
C GLN A 528 14.37 12.03 14.26
N LEU A 529 13.63 12.81 13.48
CA LEU A 529 13.88 12.96 12.04
C LEU A 529 15.23 13.62 11.76
N ALA A 530 15.60 14.65 12.55
CA ALA A 530 16.91 15.29 12.47
C ALA A 530 18.04 14.32 12.82
N ALA A 531 17.87 13.53 13.88
CA ALA A 531 18.84 12.50 14.29
C ALA A 531 19.00 11.41 13.23
N PHE A 532 17.91 10.95 12.61
CA PHE A 532 17.94 9.90 11.60
C PHE A 532 18.58 10.35 10.28
N TYR A 533 18.18 11.52 9.77
CA TYR A 533 18.65 12.02 8.48
C TYR A 533 19.95 12.85 8.55
N GLY A 534 20.56 12.99 9.74
CA GLY A 534 21.86 13.64 9.90
C GLY A 534 21.81 15.18 9.81
N GLY A 535 20.73 15.79 10.26
CA GLY A 535 20.58 17.24 10.25
C GLY A 535 20.97 17.88 11.58
N GLN A 536 22.23 18.27 11.73
CA GLN A 536 22.64 19.28 12.72
C GLN A 536 22.58 20.68 12.11
#